data_AF-A0A0C2DKB9-F1
#
_entry.id   AF-A0A0C2DKB9-F1
#
_cell.length_a   1.000
_cell.length_b   1.000
_cell.length_c   1.000
_cell.angle_alpha   90.00
_cell.angle_beta   90.00
_cell.angle_gamma   90.00
#
_symmetry.space_group_name_H-M   'P 1'
#
loop_
_entity.id
_entity.type
_entity.pdbx_description
1 polymer ?
#
loop_
_entity_poly.entity_id
_entity_poly.type
_entity_poly.pdbx_seq_one_letter_code
_entity_poly.pdbx_strand_id
1 'polypeptide(L)'
;MEYCGGGTLRKYIDDSHLLGNPRNIWKLFSEILSGLDYVHRQGMIHRDIKPMNILLDIEGHIKIGDFGLATKDLLLKQTAAVPCASESQEQGVLYYL
;
A
#
# COMPACT_ATOMS: atom_id res chain seq x y z
N MET A 1 -5.14 -16.04 0.79
CA MET A 1 -5.22 -14.97 -0.24
C MET A 1 -6.20 -15.42 -1.31
N GLU A 2 -6.98 -14.49 -1.85
CA GLU A 2 -7.83 -14.72 -3.02
C GLU A 2 -6.94 -15.00 -4.26
N TYR A 3 -7.35 -15.92 -5.11
CA TYR A 3 -6.62 -16.21 -6.34
C TYR A 3 -6.82 -15.09 -7.37
N CYS A 4 -5.73 -14.47 -7.82
CA CYS A 4 -5.75 -13.42 -8.84
C CYS A 4 -5.51 -14.06 -10.22
N GLY A 5 -6.59 -14.35 -10.94
CA GLY A 5 -6.53 -15.05 -12.23
C GLY A 5 -5.87 -14.28 -13.38
N GLY A 6 -5.71 -12.96 -13.26
CA GLY A 6 -5.03 -12.11 -14.25
C GLY A 6 -3.51 -12.13 -14.14
N GLY A 7 -2.94 -12.82 -13.14
CA GLY A 7 -1.49 -12.92 -12.96
C GLY A 7 -0.86 -11.62 -12.43
N THR A 8 0.44 -11.43 -12.67
CA THR A 8 1.18 -10.25 -12.21
C THR A 8 1.13 -9.12 -13.23
N LEU A 9 1.22 -7.87 -12.76
CA LEU A 9 1.36 -6.70 -13.63
C LEU A 9 2.64 -6.79 -14.46
N ARG A 10 3.70 -7.43 -13.95
CA ARG A 10 4.91 -7.71 -14.73
C ARG A 10 4.58 -8.50 -15.99
N LYS A 11 3.89 -9.63 -15.85
CA LYS A 11 3.47 -10.45 -16.99
C LYS A 11 2.57 -9.64 -17.93
N TYR A 12 1.64 -8.87 -17.38
CA TYR A 12 0.75 -8.02 -18.18
C TYR A 12 1.50 -6.98 -19.03
N ILE A 13 2.60 -6.43 -18.52
CA ILE A 13 3.50 -5.53 -19.26
C ILE A 13 4.28 -6.30 -20.33
N ASP A 14 4.88 -7.44 -19.96
CA ASP A 14 5.71 -8.25 -20.86
C ASP A 14 4.89 -8.77 -22.06
N ASP A 15 3.62 -9.13 -21.83
CA ASP A 15 2.65 -9.55 -22.85
C ASP A 15 2.13 -8.36 -23.70
N SER A 16 2.69 -7.16 -23.51
CA SER A 16 2.39 -5.95 -24.31
C SER A 16 0.93 -5.47 -24.23
N HIS A 17 0.18 -5.88 -23.20
CA HIS A 17 -1.23 -5.49 -23.03
C HIS A 17 -1.45 -4.00 -22.74
N LEU A 18 -0.38 -3.26 -22.45
CA LEU A 18 -0.41 -1.81 -22.24
C LEU A 18 -0.17 -1.00 -23.53
N LEU A 19 0.38 -1.61 -24.58
CA LEU A 19 0.74 -0.89 -25.80
C LEU A 19 -0.51 -0.37 -26.52
N GLY A 20 -0.47 0.91 -26.92
CA GLY A 20 -1.56 1.54 -27.66
C GLY A 20 -2.81 1.89 -26.84
N ASN A 21 -2.82 1.65 -25.52
CA ASN A 21 -3.98 1.97 -24.67
C ASN A 21 -3.60 2.85 -23.46
N PRO A 22 -3.35 4.16 -23.67
CA PRO A 22 -2.99 5.08 -22.59
C PRO A 22 -4.07 5.18 -21.51
N ARG A 23 -5.35 4.99 -21.86
CA ARG A 23 -6.45 5.01 -20.90
C ARG A 23 -6.35 3.85 -19.90
N ASN A 24 -5.99 2.66 -20.37
CA ASN A 24 -5.79 1.50 -19.50
C ASN A 24 -4.59 1.70 -18.57
N ILE A 25 -3.50 2.27 -19.08
CA ILE A 25 -2.32 2.62 -18.25
C ILE A 25 -2.74 3.55 -17.11
N TRP A 26 -3.48 4.61 -17.41
CA TRP A 26 -3.98 5.54 -16.38
C TRP A 26 -4.94 4.89 -15.38
N LYS A 27 -5.82 3.99 -15.84
CA LYS A 27 -6.72 3.21 -14.96
C LYS A 27 -5.89 2.41 -13.96
N LEU A 28 -4.97 1.57 -14.43
CA LEU A 28 -4.14 0.70 -13.58
C LEU A 28 -3.28 1.53 -12.62
N PHE A 29 -2.67 2.62 -13.10
CA PHE A 29 -1.88 3.50 -12.27
C PHE A 29 -2.70 4.15 -11.14
N SER A 30 -3.92 4.60 -11.45
CA SER A 30 -4.83 5.19 -10.46
C SER A 30 -5.26 4.17 -9.40
N GLU A 31 -5.49 2.91 -9.78
CA GLU A 31 -5.82 1.84 -8.83
C GLU A 31 -4.63 1.48 -7.93
N ILE A 32 -3.40 1.45 -8.47
CA ILE A 32 -2.18 1.26 -7.67
C ILE A 32 -2.06 2.36 -6.61
N LEU A 33 -2.24 3.63 -7.01
CA LEU A 33 -2.18 4.76 -6.09
C LEU A 33 -3.27 4.69 -5.02
N SER A 34 -4.49 4.31 -5.39
CA SER A 34 -5.61 4.16 -4.46
C SER A 34 -5.35 3.05 -3.44
N GLY A 35 -4.81 1.91 -3.88
CA GLY A 35 -4.41 0.82 -2.99
C GLY A 35 -3.27 1.22 -2.06
N LEU A 36 -2.30 2.00 -2.55
CA LEU A 36 -1.21 2.52 -1.74
C LEU A 36 -1.69 3.52 -0.69
N ASP A 37 -2.57 4.44 -1.05
CA ASP A 37 -3.20 5.36 -0.10
C ASP A 37 -3.92 4.59 1.01
N TYR A 38 -4.67 3.54 0.65
CA TYR A 38 -5.28 2.65 1.64
C TYR A 38 -4.25 2.01 2.58
N VAL A 39 -3.19 1.41 2.05
CA VAL A 39 -2.11 0.80 2.86
C VAL A 39 -1.49 1.81 3.81
N HIS A 40 -1.20 3.02 3.34
CA HIS A 40 -0.65 4.10 4.16
C HIS A 40 -1.61 4.57 5.26
N ARG A 41 -2.91 4.68 4.97
CA ARG A 41 -3.94 5.01 5.99
C ARG A 41 -4.07 3.93 7.07
N GLN A 42 -3.72 2.68 6.78
CA GLN A 42 -3.62 1.61 7.79
C GLN A 42 -2.33 1.68 8.62
N GLY A 43 -1.53 2.74 8.44
CA GLY A 43 -0.28 2.98 9.14
C GLY A 43 0.85 2.07 8.68
N MET A 44 0.72 1.47 7.49
CA MET A 44 1.67 0.50 6.97
C MET A 44 2.38 1.07 5.76
N ILE A 45 3.63 0.70 5.57
CA ILE A 45 4.43 1.07 4.41
C ILE A 45 4.88 -0.20 3.74
N HIS A 46 4.54 -0.35 2.45
CA HIS A 46 4.79 -1.58 1.69
C HIS A 46 6.28 -1.86 1.46
N ARG A 47 7.07 -0.82 1.15
CA ARG A 47 8.52 -0.84 0.86
C ARG A 47 9.01 -1.64 -0.35
N ASP A 48 8.21 -2.56 -0.90
CA ASP A 48 8.60 -3.37 -2.07
C ASP A 48 7.58 -3.25 -3.23
N ILE A 49 7.25 -2.02 -3.61
CA ILE A 49 6.33 -1.77 -4.73
C ILE A 49 7.09 -1.96 -6.04
N LYS A 50 6.68 -2.98 -6.79
CA LYS A 50 7.19 -3.32 -8.13
C LYS A 50 6.15 -4.12 -8.91
N PRO A 51 6.21 -4.17 -10.26
CA PRO A 51 5.21 -4.87 -11.07
C PRO A 51 5.01 -6.36 -10.75
N MET A 52 6.02 -7.02 -10.15
CA MET A 52 5.88 -8.43 -9.70
C MET A 52 4.96 -8.59 -8.49
N ASN A 53 4.85 -7.56 -7.65
CA ASN A 53 4.08 -7.56 -6.40
C ASN A 53 2.70 -6.92 -6.59
N ILE A 54 2.33 -6.63 -7.83
CA ILE A 54 1.03 -6.11 -8.21
C ILE A 54 0.33 -7.19 -9.02
N LEU A 55 -0.86 -7.59 -8.61
CA LEU A 55 -1.65 -8.65 -9.23
C LEU A 55 -2.87 -8.05 -9.94
N LEU A 56 -3.34 -8.75 -10.98
CA LEU A 56 -4.60 -8.46 -11.64
C LEU A 56 -5.60 -9.56 -11.34
N ASP A 57 -6.84 -9.19 -11.03
CA ASP A 57 -7.93 -10.16 -11.00
C ASP A 57 -8.48 -10.44 -12.42
N ILE A 58 -9.51 -11.28 -12.49
CA ILE A 58 -10.13 -11.68 -13.76
C ILE A 58 -10.86 -10.54 -14.46
N GLU A 59 -11.20 -9.46 -13.75
CA GLU A 59 -11.85 -8.26 -14.27
C GLU A 59 -10.82 -7.19 -14.67
N GLY A 60 -9.54 -7.44 -14.42
CA GLY A 60 -8.44 -6.53 -14.71
C GLY A 60 -8.34 -5.38 -13.72
N HIS A 61 -8.75 -5.59 -12.47
CA HIS A 61 -8.48 -4.68 -11.36
C HIS A 61 -7.20 -5.05 -10.62
N ILE A 62 -6.54 -4.03 -10.10
CA ILE A 62 -5.28 -4.16 -9.37
C ILE A 62 -5.52 -4.62 -7.92
N LYS A 63 -4.69 -5.58 -7.48
CA LYS A 63 -4.47 -5.91 -6.07
C LYS A 63 -2.99 -5.81 -5.72
N ILE A 64 -2.67 -5.06 -4.66
CA ILE A 64 -1.30 -4.98 -4.13
C ILE A 64 -1.04 -6.22 -3.29
N GLY A 65 0.07 -6.92 -3.56
CA GLY A 65 0.46 -8.14 -2.87
C GLY A 65 1.89 -8.07 -2.35
N ASP A 66 2.31 -9.13 -1.66
CA ASP A 66 3.65 -9.28 -1.07
C ASP A 66 4.05 -8.18 -0.06
N PHE A 67 3.44 -8.29 1.11
CA PHE A 67 3.73 -7.45 2.28
C PHE A 67 4.89 -8.00 3.13
N GLY A 68 5.75 -8.87 2.59
CA GLY A 68 6.84 -9.49 3.36
C GLY A 68 7.85 -8.49 3.94
N LEU A 69 7.96 -7.32 3.31
CA LEU A 69 8.76 -6.19 3.80
C LEU A 69 7.91 -5.06 4.38
N ALA A 70 6.60 -5.22 4.52
CA ALA A 70 5.77 -4.14 5.00
C ALA A 70 5.99 -3.88 6.50
N THR A 71 5.99 -2.62 6.92
CA THR A 71 6.18 -2.25 8.33
C THR A 71 5.28 -1.10 8.75
N LYS A 72 4.95 -1.05 10.04
CA LYS A 72 4.33 0.11 10.70
C LYS A 72 5.35 1.00 11.44
N ASP A 73 6.64 0.65 11.39
CA ASP A 73 7.71 1.26 12.22
C ASP A 73 7.87 2.77 12.05
N LEU A 74 7.45 3.33 10.92
CA LEU A 74 7.50 4.79 10.72
C LEU A 74 6.51 5.54 11.63
N LEU A 75 5.41 4.89 12.07
CA LEU A 75 4.53 5.45 13.10
C LEU A 75 5.12 5.30 14.52
N LEU A 76 5.86 4.24 14.80
CA LEU A 76 6.50 4.02 16.11
C LEU A 76 7.68 4.97 16.36
N LYS A 77 8.25 5.57 15.31
CA LYS A 77 9.31 6.58 15.45
C LYS A 77 8.79 8.00 15.70
N GLN A 78 7.53 8.29 15.39
CA GLN A 78 6.93 9.60 15.69
C GLN A 78 6.49 9.75 17.15
N THR A 79 6.37 8.66 17.91
CA THR A 79 6.11 8.70 19.36
C THR A 79 7.37 8.76 20.23
N ALA A 80 8.57 8.76 19.62
CA ALA A 80 9.85 8.66 20.33
C ALA A 80 10.60 10.01 20.45
N ALA A 81 9.93 11.15 20.41
CA ALA A 81 10.59 12.45 20.57
C ALA A 81 9.74 13.50 21.29
N VAL A 82 9.58 13.37 22.62
CA VAL A 82 9.88 14.43 23.62
C VAL A 82 10.18 13.75 24.98
N PRO A 83 11.43 13.73 25.47
CA PRO A 83 11.70 13.57 26.89
C PRO A 83 12.03 14.94 27.49
N CYS A 84 11.09 15.54 28.23
CA CYS A 84 11.40 16.58 29.20
C CYS A 84 10.35 16.60 30.31
N ALA A 85 10.82 16.63 31.56
CA ALA A 85 10.13 16.51 32.84
C ALA A 85 8.85 17.36 32.97
N SER A 86 7.84 17.03 33.78
CA SER A 86 7.83 16.53 35.17
C SER A 86 6.51 15.84 35.53
N GLU A 87 6.54 15.02 36.59
CA GLU A 87 5.43 14.29 37.22
C GLU A 87 4.10 15.07 37.37
N SER A 88 2.97 14.40 37.08
CA SER A 88 1.78 14.26 37.94
C SER A 88 0.68 13.50 37.18
N GLN A 89 -0.02 12.62 37.90
CA GLN A 89 -1.09 11.74 37.43
C GLN A 89 -2.26 12.49 36.77
N GLU A 90 -2.88 11.92 35.73
CA GLU A 90 -4.35 11.80 35.61
C GLU A 90 -4.80 10.96 34.39
N GLN A 91 -5.98 10.35 34.55
CA GLN A 91 -6.65 9.39 33.67
C GLN A 91 -7.33 10.05 32.45
N GLY A 92 -7.44 9.30 31.33
CA GLY A 92 -8.22 9.69 30.14
C GLY A 92 -7.48 10.69 29.26
N VAL A 93 -7.61 10.76 27.93
CA VAL A 93 -8.75 10.52 27.06
C VAL A 93 -8.21 10.41 25.61
N LEU A 94 -8.82 9.54 24.81
CA LEU A 94 -9.02 9.55 23.34
C LEU A 94 -7.96 10.22 22.43
N TYR A 95 -7.29 9.40 21.60
CA TYR A 95 -6.70 9.88 20.35
C TYR A 95 -7.83 10.16 19.34
N TYR A 96 -7.97 11.42 18.94
CA TYR A 96 -8.77 11.85 17.78
C TYR A 96 -8.02 11.55 16.48
N LEU A 97 -8.79 11.18 15.44
CA LEU A 97 -8.36 10.76 14.09
C LEU A 97 -7.46 11.79 13.38
#